data_AF-A0A371YJC1-F1
#
_entry.id   AF-A0A371YJC1-F1
#
_cell.length_a   1.000
_cell.length_b   1.000
_cell.length_c   1.000
_cell.angle_alpha   90.00
_cell.angle_beta   90.00
_cell.angle_gamma   90.00
#
_symmetry.space_group_name_H-M   'P 1'
#
loop_
_entity.id
_entity.type
_entity.pdbx_description
1 polymer ?
#
loop_
_entity_poly.entity_id
_entity_poly.type
_entity_poly.pdbx_seq_one_letter_code
_entity_poly.pdbx_strand_id
1 'polypeptide(L)'
;MSWQGTRLSQFTFEVLQSATVLQRKIISEFLQGVVLASPVDTGAFRGNNLVSIGSVDVRYDLNKVDKVGDKTIAEGNIKILQAKIGDLVYVQNNLPYSVALENGHSEQASTGIYALTFQRVTSKYK
;
A
#
# COMPACT_ATOMS: atom_id res chain seq x y z
N MET A 1 32.47 6.27 35.87
CA MET A 1 32.12 5.48 34.68
C MET A 1 30.85 6.07 34.09
N SER A 2 30.95 6.81 32.98
CA SER A 2 29.78 7.13 32.18
C SER A 2 29.44 5.88 31.36
N TRP A 3 28.18 5.50 31.35
CA TRP A 3 27.74 4.35 30.56
C TRP A 3 27.83 4.69 29.06
N GLN A 4 28.44 3.79 28.29
CA GLN A 4 28.79 3.96 26.87
C GLN A 4 27.78 3.28 25.91
N GLY A 5 26.71 2.69 26.44
CA GLY A 5 25.64 2.06 25.64
C GLY A 5 24.61 3.06 25.11
N THR A 6 23.64 2.57 24.32
CA THR A 6 22.53 3.36 23.76
C THR A 6 21.50 3.70 24.84
N ARG A 7 21.42 4.96 25.29
CA ARG A 7 20.53 5.42 26.40
C ARG A 7 19.14 4.82 26.24
N LEU A 8 18.50 4.38 27.33
CA LEU A 8 17.17 3.77 27.23
C LEU A 8 16.18 4.66 26.44
N SER A 9 16.25 5.98 26.64
CA SER A 9 15.50 6.96 25.85
C SER A 9 15.85 6.96 24.36
N GLN A 10 17.12 6.80 24.02
CA GLN A 10 17.61 6.70 22.65
C GLN A 10 17.19 5.37 22.01
N PHE A 11 17.28 4.26 22.73
CA PHE A 11 16.79 2.96 22.28
C PHE A 11 15.30 3.01 21.93
N THR A 12 14.46 3.59 22.81
CA THR A 12 13.03 3.73 22.53
C THR A 12 12.77 4.55 21.26
N PHE A 13 13.50 5.65 21.07
CA PHE A 13 13.40 6.46 19.86
C PHE A 13 13.78 5.68 18.59
N GLU A 14 14.90 4.95 18.63
CA GLU A 14 15.40 4.15 17.52
C GLU A 14 14.43 3.02 17.14
N VAL A 15 13.83 2.34 18.13
CA VAL A 15 12.84 1.29 17.90
C VAL A 15 11.58 1.86 17.25
N LEU A 16 11.06 2.99 17.75
CA LEU A 16 9.87 3.62 17.17
C LEU A 16 10.11 4.11 15.74
N GLN A 17 11.29 4.67 15.48
CA GLN A 17 11.68 5.10 14.14
C GLN A 17 11.82 3.90 13.20
N SER A 18 12.52 2.84 13.61
CA SER A 18 12.71 1.63 12.82
C SER A 18 11.40 0.92 12.52
N ALA A 19 10.50 0.82 13.51
CA ALA A 19 9.16 0.26 13.35
C ALA A 19 8.33 1.07 12.33
N THR A 20 8.38 2.41 12.41
CA THR A 20 7.70 3.29 11.45
C THR A 20 8.26 3.11 10.04
N VAL A 21 9.59 3.02 9.88
CA VAL A 21 10.23 2.78 8.58
C VAL A 21 9.81 1.42 8.01
N LEU A 22 9.81 0.37 8.83
CA LEU A 22 9.40 -0.97 8.43
C LEU A 22 7.92 -1.00 8.00
N GLN A 23 7.02 -0.40 8.80
CA GLN A 23 5.60 -0.29 8.48
C GLN A 23 5.40 0.39 7.11
N ARG A 24 6.04 1.53 6.89
CA ARG A 24 5.97 2.26 5.60
C ARG A 24 6.47 1.41 4.45
N LYS A 25 7.59 0.70 4.63
CA LYS A 25 8.13 -0.21 3.62
C LYS A 25 7.14 -1.33 3.25
N ILE A 26 6.53 -1.96 4.24
CA ILE A 26 5.53 -3.02 4.03
C ILE A 26 4.33 -2.48 3.23
N ILE A 27 3.80 -1.31 3.63
CA ILE A 27 2.67 -0.69 2.93
C ILE A 27 3.05 -0.32 1.48
N SER A 28 4.25 0.25 1.27
CA SER A 28 4.73 0.59 -0.07
C SER A 28 4.90 -0.64 -0.96
N GLU A 29 5.39 -1.76 -0.43
CA GLU A 29 5.49 -3.01 -1.20
C GLU A 29 4.13 -3.63 -1.50
N PHE A 30 3.18 -3.52 -0.56
CA PHE A 30 1.79 -3.92 -0.80
C PHE A 30 1.12 -3.08 -1.88
N LEU A 31 1.22 -1.75 -1.80
CA LEU A 31 0.71 -0.83 -2.83
C LEU A 31 1.31 -1.15 -4.20
N GLN A 32 2.64 -1.27 -4.29
CA GLN A 32 3.31 -1.62 -5.54
C GLN A 32 2.82 -2.97 -6.09
N GLY A 33 2.66 -3.97 -5.22
CA GLY A 33 2.13 -5.27 -5.63
C GLY A 33 0.73 -5.16 -6.23
N VAL A 34 -0.18 -4.46 -5.56
CA VAL A 34 -1.56 -4.27 -6.04
C VAL A 34 -1.58 -3.51 -7.36
N VAL A 35 -0.83 -2.41 -7.47
CA VAL A 35 -0.79 -1.59 -8.70
C VAL A 35 -0.23 -2.39 -9.88
N LEU A 36 0.86 -3.14 -9.67
CA LEU A 36 1.48 -3.91 -10.76
C LEU A 36 0.68 -5.17 -11.13
N ALA A 37 -0.06 -5.75 -10.19
CA ALA A 37 -0.97 -6.88 -10.45
C ALA A 37 -2.34 -6.43 -11.02
N SER A 38 -2.67 -5.14 -10.92
CA SER A 38 -3.92 -4.58 -11.44
C SER A 38 -4.04 -4.80 -12.96
N PRO A 39 -5.16 -5.32 -13.47
CA PRO A 39 -5.36 -5.46 -14.90
C PRO A 39 -5.42 -4.10 -15.60
N VAL A 40 -4.99 -4.08 -16.86
CA VAL A 40 -4.95 -2.87 -17.69
C VAL A 40 -5.81 -3.07 -18.92
N ASP A 41 -6.90 -2.30 -18.97
CA ASP A 41 -7.68 -2.01 -20.17
C ASP A 41 -7.43 -0.54 -20.58
N THR A 42 -8.23 0.39 -20.04
CA THR A 42 -7.99 1.83 -20.18
C THR A 42 -6.87 2.32 -19.26
N GLY A 43 -6.56 1.58 -18.19
CA GLY A 43 -5.66 1.99 -17.11
C GLY A 43 -6.36 2.63 -15.92
N ALA A 44 -7.70 2.72 -15.92
CA ALA A 44 -8.46 3.39 -14.85
C ALA A 44 -8.34 2.61 -13.53
N PHE A 45 -8.50 1.28 -13.57
CA PHE A 45 -8.36 0.45 -12.37
C PHE A 45 -6.99 0.62 -11.72
N ARG A 46 -5.92 0.42 -12.50
CA ARG A 46 -4.54 0.61 -12.04
C ARG A 46 -4.31 2.02 -11.47
N GLY A 47 -4.85 3.05 -12.11
CA GLY A 47 -4.75 4.46 -11.71
C GLY A 47 -5.49 4.88 -10.44
N ASN A 48 -6.48 4.08 -10.02
CA ASN A 48 -7.39 4.43 -8.92
C ASN A 48 -7.05 3.73 -7.60
N ASN A 49 -5.97 2.95 -7.54
CA ASN A 49 -5.45 2.46 -6.27
C ASN A 49 -4.95 3.63 -5.43
N LEU A 50 -5.40 3.73 -4.19
CA LEU A 50 -5.08 4.85 -3.31
C LEU A 50 -4.78 4.39 -1.88
N VAL A 51 -4.06 5.25 -1.16
CA VAL A 51 -3.74 5.05 0.25
C VAL A 51 -4.39 6.13 1.09
N SER A 52 -5.13 5.73 2.13
CA SER A 52 -5.70 6.65 3.12
C SER A 52 -5.30 6.23 4.55
N ILE A 53 -5.29 7.20 5.46
CA ILE A 53 -4.83 7.02 6.85
C ILE A 53 -5.94 7.49 7.79
N GLY A 54 -6.26 6.69 8.82
CA GLY A 54 -7.26 6.98 9.84
C GLY A 54 -8.70 6.71 9.39
N SER A 55 -9.06 7.12 8.16
CA SER A 55 -10.38 6.87 7.58
C SER A 55 -10.28 6.38 6.14
N VAL A 56 -11.29 5.62 5.70
CA VAL A 56 -11.49 5.25 4.30
C VAL A 56 -11.66 6.51 3.45
N ASP A 57 -11.04 6.56 2.27
CA ASP A 57 -11.37 7.52 1.22
C ASP A 57 -12.23 6.77 0.21
N VAL A 58 -13.43 7.28 -0.07
CA VAL A 58 -14.44 6.64 -0.93
C VAL A 58 -14.44 7.18 -2.35
N ARG A 59 -13.55 8.13 -2.67
CA ARG A 59 -13.48 8.75 -3.99
C ARG A 59 -12.89 7.79 -5.02
N TYR A 60 -13.31 7.98 -6.26
CA TYR A 60 -12.72 7.40 -7.46
C TYR A 60 -12.89 8.37 -8.62
N ASP A 61 -12.09 8.21 -9.67
CA ASP A 61 -12.20 8.97 -10.92
C ASP A 61 -11.94 8.05 -12.11
N LEU A 62 -12.98 7.81 -12.92
CA LEU A 62 -12.87 6.98 -14.12
C LEU A 62 -11.94 7.59 -15.18
N ASN A 63 -11.71 8.90 -15.15
CA ASN A 63 -10.79 9.59 -16.05
C ASN A 63 -9.35 9.56 -15.55
N LYS A 64 -9.11 9.15 -14.29
CA LYS A 64 -7.77 8.94 -13.75
C LYS A 64 -7.21 7.62 -14.27
N VAL A 65 -6.41 7.70 -15.32
CA VAL A 65 -5.78 6.55 -15.98
C VAL A 65 -4.26 6.54 -15.76
N ASP A 66 -3.74 5.38 -15.38
CA ASP A 66 -2.31 5.12 -15.27
C ASP A 66 -2.01 3.68 -15.68
N LYS A 67 -1.65 3.48 -16.95
CA LYS A 67 -1.37 2.14 -17.50
C LYS A 67 -0.07 1.55 -16.96
N VAL A 68 0.90 2.40 -16.62
CA VAL A 68 2.21 1.97 -16.13
C VAL A 68 2.14 1.71 -14.62
N GLY A 69 1.50 2.61 -13.87
CA GLY A 69 1.34 2.52 -12.42
C GLY A 69 2.25 3.46 -11.63
N ASP A 70 3.22 4.10 -12.27
CA ASP A 70 4.24 4.91 -11.60
C ASP A 70 3.64 6.14 -10.89
N LYS A 71 2.65 6.80 -11.51
CA LYS A 71 1.98 7.96 -10.89
C LYS A 71 1.20 7.54 -9.66
N THR A 72 0.49 6.42 -9.79
CA THR A 72 -0.31 5.85 -8.70
C THR A 72 0.54 5.43 -7.51
N ILE A 73 1.67 4.76 -7.78
CA ILE A 73 2.65 4.36 -6.77
C ILE A 73 3.27 5.60 -6.12
N ALA A 74 3.66 6.61 -6.90
CA ALA A 74 4.25 7.83 -6.37
C ALA A 74 3.28 8.59 -5.45
N GLU A 75 2.02 8.78 -5.87
CA GLU A 75 0.98 9.42 -5.06
C GLU A 75 0.71 8.66 -3.76
N GLY A 76 0.59 7.33 -3.83
CA GLY A 76 0.40 6.50 -2.64
C GLY A 76 1.61 6.55 -1.71
N ASN A 77 2.84 6.52 -2.23
CA ASN A 77 4.06 6.64 -1.42
C ASN A 77 4.15 7.99 -0.69
N ILE A 78 3.69 9.09 -1.30
CA ILE A 78 3.60 10.39 -0.63
C ILE A 78 2.66 10.31 0.59
N LYS A 79 1.53 9.59 0.48
CA LYS A 79 0.63 9.34 1.60
C LYS A 79 1.27 8.43 2.65
N ILE A 80 1.94 7.35 2.23
CA ILE A 80 2.61 6.40 3.15
C ILE A 80 3.67 7.09 4.02
N LEU A 81 4.39 8.09 3.49
CA LEU A 81 5.35 8.87 4.27
C LEU A 81 4.71 9.61 5.47
N GLN A 82 3.40 9.81 5.47
CA GLN A 82 2.65 10.45 6.54
C GLN A 82 2.23 9.45 7.63
N ALA A 83 2.24 8.14 7.34
CA ALA A 83 1.85 7.09 8.27
C ALA A 83 2.86 6.96 9.43
N LYS A 84 2.33 6.74 10.62
CA LYS A 84 3.07 6.50 11.86
C LYS A 84 2.72 5.13 12.42
N ILE A 85 3.59 4.60 13.28
CA ILE A 85 3.31 3.36 13.99
C ILE A 85 2.01 3.49 14.80
N GLY A 86 1.12 2.50 14.65
CA GLY A 86 -0.21 2.51 15.25
C GLY A 86 -1.32 3.10 14.37
N ASP A 87 -0.99 3.77 13.27
CA ASP A 87 -2.01 4.28 12.34
C ASP A 87 -2.72 3.13 11.60
N LEU A 88 -4.03 3.29 11.42
CA LEU A 88 -4.82 2.46 10.52
C LEU A 88 -4.65 2.99 9.08
N VAL A 89 -4.04 2.17 8.22
CA VAL A 89 -3.76 2.52 6.82
C VAL A 89 -4.58 1.62 5.90
N TYR A 90 -5.27 2.23 4.94
CA TYR A 90 -6.04 1.56 3.92
C TYR A 90 -5.30 1.64 2.60
N VAL A 91 -5.20 0.52 1.89
CA VAL A 91 -4.82 0.48 0.48
C VAL A 91 -6.04 -0.06 -0.25
N GLN A 92 -6.63 0.73 -1.16
CA GLN A 92 -7.97 0.47 -1.65
C GLN A 92 -8.20 0.95 -3.08
N ASN A 93 -9.27 0.45 -3.68
CA ASN A 93 -9.77 0.88 -4.99
C ASN A 93 -11.30 0.93 -4.92
N ASN A 94 -11.86 2.10 -5.17
CA ASN A 94 -13.27 2.37 -4.95
C ASN A 94 -14.09 2.37 -6.25
N LEU A 95 -13.50 1.95 -7.37
CA LEU A 95 -14.25 1.82 -8.61
C LEU A 95 -15.37 0.79 -8.43
N PRO A 96 -16.58 1.00 -8.99
CA PRO A 96 -17.72 0.10 -8.79
C PRO A 96 -17.46 -1.36 -9.17
N TYR A 97 -16.51 -1.62 -10.06
CA TYR A 97 -16.15 -2.96 -10.54
C TYR A 97 -14.90 -3.54 -9.85
N SER A 98 -14.33 -2.88 -8.83
CA SER A 98 -13.09 -3.32 -8.17
C SER A 98 -13.22 -4.70 -7.53
N VAL A 99 -14.33 -4.96 -6.86
CA VAL A 99 -14.64 -6.27 -6.24
C VAL A 99 -14.79 -7.38 -7.29
N ALA A 100 -15.37 -7.08 -8.44
CA ALA A 100 -15.50 -8.05 -9.52
C ALA A 100 -14.11 -8.45 -10.07
N LEU A 101 -13.21 -7.47 -10.24
CA LEU A 101 -11.83 -7.74 -10.67
C LEU A 101 -11.04 -8.54 -9.63
N GLU A 102 -11.21 -8.25 -8.34
CA GLU A 102 -10.62 -9.05 -7.27
C GLU A 102 -11.11 -10.50 -7.31
N ASN A 103 -12.35 -10.72 -7.72
CA ASN A 103 -12.96 -12.04 -7.85
C ASN A 103 -12.77 -12.68 -9.24
N GLY A 104 -11.78 -12.24 -10.01
CA GLY A 104 -11.34 -12.93 -11.23
C GLY A 104 -12.11 -12.58 -12.52
N HIS A 105 -12.87 -11.48 -12.56
CA HIS A 105 -13.57 -11.05 -13.78
C HIS A 105 -12.64 -10.56 -14.91
N SER A 106 -11.33 -10.53 -14.70
CA SER A 106 -10.34 -10.22 -15.73
C SER A 106 -9.42 -11.41 -15.95
N GLU A 107 -9.20 -11.80 -17.21
CA GLU A 107 -8.25 -12.86 -17.56
C GLU A 107 -6.82 -12.51 -17.12
N GLN A 108 -6.46 -11.22 -17.09
CA GLN A 108 -5.15 -10.75 -16.61
C GLN A 108 -4.97 -10.90 -15.09
N ALA A 109 -6.07 -11.05 -14.34
CA ALA A 109 -6.08 -11.12 -12.87
C ALA A 109 -7.14 -12.13 -12.39
N SER A 110 -7.16 -13.31 -13.00
CA SER A 110 -8.20 -14.33 -12.80
C SER A 110 -8.23 -14.91 -11.39
N THR A 111 -7.14 -14.75 -10.65
CA THR A 111 -6.95 -15.26 -9.28
C THR A 111 -6.97 -14.15 -8.22
N GLY A 112 -7.35 -12.93 -8.61
CA GLY A 112 -7.40 -11.76 -7.74
C GLY A 112 -6.10 -10.97 -7.66
N ILE A 113 -6.12 -9.87 -6.90
CA ILE A 113 -5.10 -8.83 -6.93
C ILE A 113 -4.64 -8.54 -5.50
N TYR A 114 -5.56 -8.12 -4.63
CA TYR A 114 -5.32 -7.75 -3.26
C TYR A 114 -5.01 -8.96 -2.38
N ALA A 115 -5.81 -10.03 -2.49
CA ALA A 115 -5.63 -11.23 -1.68
C ALA A 115 -4.26 -11.90 -1.96
N LEU A 116 -3.88 -12.02 -3.23
CA LEU A 116 -2.59 -12.57 -3.62
C LEU A 116 -1.42 -11.68 -3.20
N THR A 117 -1.57 -10.36 -3.37
CA THR A 117 -0.54 -9.42 -2.91
C THR A 117 -0.39 -9.48 -1.40
N PHE A 118 -1.48 -9.62 -0.66
CA PHE A 118 -1.47 -9.77 0.80
C PHE A 118 -0.72 -11.03 1.22
N GLN A 119 -1.05 -12.17 0.61
CA GLN A 119 -0.35 -13.43 0.86
C GLN A 119 1.15 -13.33 0.56
N ARG A 120 1.52 -12.71 -0.57
CA ARG A 120 2.93 -12.52 -0.95
C ARG A 120 3.68 -11.64 0.04
N VAL A 121 3.12 -10.49 0.39
CA VAL A 121 3.78 -9.53 1.31
C VAL A 121 3.86 -10.11 2.71
N THR A 122 2.78 -10.68 3.25
CA THR A 122 2.80 -11.29 4.57
C THR A 122 3.81 -12.44 4.65
N SER A 123 3.90 -13.29 3.62
CA SER A 123 4.88 -14.39 3.60
C SER A 123 6.32 -13.91 3.58
N LYS A 124 6.60 -12.73 3.02
CA LYS A 124 7.94 -12.12 2.98
C LYS A 124 8.39 -11.56 4.33
N TYR A 125 7.45 -11.10 5.16
CA TYR A 125 7.71 -10.43 6.45
C TYR A 125 7.38 -11.30 7.67
N LYS A 126 7.04 -12.58 7.46
CA LYS A 126 7.01 -13.60 8.51
C LYS A 126 8.42 -13.94 8.96
#